data_AF-A0A957P6M7-F1
#
_entry.id   AF-A0A957P6M7-F1
#
_cell.length_a   1.000
_cell.length_b   1.000
_cell.length_c   1.000
_cell.angle_alpha   90.00
_cell.angle_beta   90.00
_cell.angle_gamma   90.00
#
_symmetry.space_group_name_H-M   'P 1'
#
loop_
_entity.id
_entity.type
_entity.pdbx_description
1 polymer ?
#
loop_
_entity_poly.entity_id
_entity_poly.type
_entity_poly.pdbx_seq_one_letter_code
_entity_poly.pdbx_strand_id
1 'polypeptide(L)'
;IGGDVVNGAPDSAACWQLACSLNCPIIFGNHEGYVVDYGAPEANPAFELPQFAPVRWAAAQCSSAEKQQMRTLPRALCLPAAPDVLFAHASQRSERDSIVMHTPATEFPLMFPHTNATLIVRGHNHAAQVRIWEQRFIITAGAIGLHSGGLRAAQYVLLERRQSSWTFEHHVVEYDVERTLRRFTETGYLEATGVAGRLFQREIDIATLQWLPFMRLYGAAIQSGEITMERALERFQQL
;
A
#
# COMPACT_ATOMS: atom_id res chain seq x y z
N ILE A 1 4.88 -7.16 -9.00
CA ILE A 1 4.69 -6.72 -7.60
C ILE A 1 3.99 -5.37 -7.63
N GLY A 2 2.87 -5.23 -6.92
CA GLY A 2 1.92 -4.11 -7.08
C GLY A 2 2.28 -2.79 -6.37
N GLY A 3 3.51 -2.60 -5.91
CA GLY A 3 3.92 -1.43 -5.12
C GLY A 3 3.60 -1.55 -3.63
N ASP A 4 3.93 -0.51 -2.88
CA ASP A 4 3.88 -0.46 -1.40
C ASP A 4 4.65 -1.62 -0.74
N VAL A 5 5.86 -1.84 -1.24
CA VAL A 5 6.81 -2.83 -0.71
C VAL A 5 7.47 -2.34 0.58
N VAL A 6 7.60 -1.02 0.73
CA VAL A 6 8.22 -0.36 1.89
C VAL A 6 7.19 0.45 2.69
N ASN A 7 7.58 0.89 3.89
CA ASN A 7 6.81 1.76 4.79
C ASN A 7 5.52 1.13 5.37
N GLY A 8 5.25 1.43 6.65
CA GLY A 8 4.11 0.89 7.42
C GLY A 8 4.46 -0.26 8.37
N ALA A 9 5.53 -1.01 8.09
CA ALA A 9 6.02 -2.08 8.97
C ALA A 9 7.56 -2.03 9.14
N PRO A 10 8.13 -2.76 10.13
CA PRO A 10 9.53 -2.61 10.52
C PRO A 10 10.56 -2.94 9.44
N ASP A 11 10.25 -3.80 8.46
CA ASP A 11 11.25 -4.53 7.65
C ASP A 11 11.40 -4.04 6.21
N SER A 12 11.33 -2.73 6.00
CA SER A 12 11.28 -2.14 4.65
C SER A 12 12.45 -2.55 3.75
N ALA A 13 13.69 -2.55 4.24
CA ALA A 13 14.84 -2.96 3.42
C ALA A 13 14.79 -4.45 3.04
N ALA A 14 14.45 -5.33 3.99
CA ALA A 14 14.37 -6.76 3.72
C ALA A 14 13.25 -7.09 2.70
N CYS A 15 12.08 -6.45 2.84
CA CYS A 15 10.98 -6.57 1.87
C CYS A 15 11.39 -6.09 0.47
N TRP A 16 12.05 -4.94 0.39
CA TRP A 16 12.54 -4.38 -0.88
C TRP A 16 13.55 -5.30 -1.56
N GLN A 17 14.55 -5.77 -0.81
CA GLN A 17 15.59 -6.66 -1.33
C GLN A 17 15.03 -8.00 -1.80
N LEU A 18 14.10 -8.57 -1.02
CA LEU A 18 13.38 -9.78 -1.44
C LEU A 18 12.59 -9.53 -2.73
N ALA A 19 11.82 -8.46 -2.82
CA ALA A 19 11.04 -8.11 -4.01
C ALA A 19 11.93 -7.97 -5.26
N CYS A 20 13.09 -7.33 -5.13
CA CYS A 20 14.07 -7.22 -6.21
C CYS A 20 14.64 -8.58 -6.63
N SER A 21 14.95 -9.46 -5.66
CA SER A 21 15.53 -10.78 -5.93
C SER A 21 14.62 -11.73 -6.73
N LEU A 22 13.30 -11.48 -6.72
CA LEU A 22 12.32 -12.26 -7.49
C LEU A 22 12.36 -11.98 -8.99
N ASN A 23 13.15 -11.00 -9.45
CA ASN A 23 13.29 -10.62 -10.86
C ASN A 23 11.95 -10.37 -11.58
N CYS A 24 10.96 -9.91 -10.82
CA CYS A 24 9.63 -9.55 -11.32
C CYS A 24 9.51 -8.03 -11.43
N PRO A 25 8.76 -7.50 -12.42
CA PRO A 25 8.46 -6.07 -12.46
C PRO A 25 7.79 -5.60 -11.17
N ILE A 26 8.25 -4.47 -10.65
CA ILE A 26 7.70 -3.80 -9.47
C ILE A 26 7.08 -2.49 -9.94
N ILE A 27 5.87 -2.19 -9.47
CA ILE A 27 5.15 -0.96 -9.80
C ILE A 27 5.37 0.05 -8.69
N PHE A 28 5.48 1.31 -9.06
CA PHE A 28 5.62 2.41 -8.11
C PHE A 28 4.32 2.62 -7.32
N GLY A 29 4.36 2.41 -6.00
CA GLY A 29 3.27 2.72 -5.07
C GLY A 29 3.45 4.06 -4.36
N ASN A 30 2.41 4.49 -3.64
CA ASN A 30 2.49 5.75 -2.90
C ASN A 30 3.49 5.68 -1.74
N HIS A 31 3.73 4.50 -1.16
CA HIS A 31 4.72 4.31 -0.11
C HIS A 31 6.16 4.40 -0.63
N GLU A 32 6.46 3.89 -1.83
CA GLU A 32 7.74 4.17 -2.49
C GLU A 32 7.92 5.68 -2.67
N GLY A 33 6.87 6.39 -3.08
CA GLY A 33 6.85 7.85 -3.18
C GLY A 33 7.24 8.54 -1.87
N TYR A 34 6.63 8.17 -0.74
CA TYR A 34 6.99 8.78 0.55
C TYR A 34 8.46 8.56 0.93
N VAL A 35 8.99 7.35 0.74
CA VAL A 35 10.39 7.01 1.08
C VAL A 35 11.39 7.74 0.17
N VAL A 36 11.03 7.86 -1.11
CA VAL A 36 11.80 8.55 -2.13
C VAL A 36 11.82 10.06 -1.91
N ASP A 37 10.69 10.65 -1.56
CA ASP A 37 10.56 12.09 -1.35
C ASP A 37 11.17 12.52 -0.01
N TYR A 38 11.24 11.63 0.98
CA TYR A 38 11.88 11.92 2.25
C TYR A 38 13.39 12.21 2.10
N GLY A 39 13.79 13.42 2.52
CA GLY A 39 15.17 13.90 2.42
C GLY A 39 15.57 14.48 1.06
N ALA A 40 14.63 14.58 0.11
CA ALA A 40 14.84 15.36 -1.11
C ALA A 40 14.90 16.87 -0.78
N PRO A 41 15.57 17.71 -1.60
CA PRO A 41 15.63 19.16 -1.37
C PRO A 41 14.26 19.83 -1.24
N GLU A 42 13.26 19.33 -1.99
CA GLU A 42 11.88 19.81 -2.01
C GLU A 42 10.95 18.96 -1.12
N ALA A 43 11.50 18.20 -0.17
CA ALA A 43 10.72 17.34 0.71
C ALA A 43 9.71 18.17 1.51
N ASN A 44 8.48 17.67 1.62
CA ASN A 44 7.45 18.32 2.42
C ASN A 44 7.90 18.36 3.89
N PRO A 45 7.98 19.54 4.54
CA PRO A 45 8.36 19.66 5.96
C PRO A 45 7.48 18.83 6.90
N ALA A 46 6.25 18.49 6.47
CA ALA A 46 5.36 17.60 7.22
C ALA A 46 6.00 16.24 7.53
N PHE A 47 6.97 15.76 6.74
CA PHE A 47 7.63 14.48 7.01
C PHE A 47 8.41 14.45 8.35
N GLU A 48 8.70 15.59 8.95
CA GLU A 48 9.31 15.67 10.28
C GLU A 48 8.29 15.50 11.41
N LEU A 49 6.99 15.59 11.12
CA LEU A 49 5.95 15.43 12.13
C LEU A 49 5.82 13.97 12.60
N PRO A 50 5.36 13.71 13.84
CA PRO A 50 5.32 12.36 14.41
C PRO A 50 4.50 11.35 13.58
N GLN A 51 3.46 11.79 12.87
CA GLN A 51 2.65 10.92 12.01
C GLN A 51 3.41 10.32 10.83
N PHE A 52 4.55 10.92 10.43
CA PHE A 52 5.40 10.40 9.35
C PHE A 52 6.61 9.61 9.87
N ALA A 53 6.67 9.30 11.16
CA ALA A 53 7.77 8.50 11.72
C ALA A 53 7.96 7.14 11.02
N PRO A 54 6.91 6.41 10.58
CA PRO A 54 7.06 5.20 9.76
C PRO A 54 7.81 5.44 8.43
N VAL A 55 7.58 6.59 7.78
CA VAL A 55 8.28 6.96 6.54
C VAL A 55 9.75 7.18 6.82
N ARG A 56 10.07 7.93 7.89
CA ARG A 56 11.46 8.18 8.30
C ARG A 56 12.18 6.87 8.65
N TRP A 57 11.51 5.97 9.37
CA TRP A 57 12.02 4.64 9.69
C TRP A 57 12.35 3.83 8.42
N ALA A 58 11.42 3.77 7.48
CA ALA A 58 11.62 3.05 6.22
C ALA A 58 12.75 3.68 5.39
N ALA A 59 12.78 5.01 5.30
CA ALA A 59 13.78 5.74 4.53
C ALA A 59 15.18 5.67 5.13
N ALA A 60 15.32 5.46 6.45
CA ALA A 60 16.60 5.25 7.10
C ALA A 60 17.19 3.86 6.83
N GLN A 61 16.35 2.87 6.51
CA GLN A 61 16.81 1.52 6.14
C GLN A 61 17.23 1.39 4.67
N CYS A 62 16.71 2.26 3.80
CA CYS A 62 16.95 2.19 2.37
C CYS A 62 18.18 3.02 1.98
N SER A 63 19.12 2.40 1.26
CA SER A 63 20.27 3.07 0.68
C SER A 63 19.87 4.08 -0.41
N SER A 64 20.76 5.01 -0.73
CA SER A 64 20.54 5.96 -1.84
C SER A 64 20.35 5.26 -3.19
N ALA A 65 21.02 4.11 -3.40
CA ALA A 65 20.86 3.31 -4.61
C ALA A 65 19.47 2.67 -4.69
N GLU A 66 18.96 2.11 -3.59
CA GLU A 66 17.60 1.55 -3.54
C GLU A 66 16.54 2.63 -3.77
N LYS A 67 16.69 3.82 -3.14
CA LYS A 67 15.79 4.97 -3.40
C LYS A 67 15.85 5.42 -4.87
N GLN A 68 17.03 5.45 -5.48
CA GLN A 68 17.16 5.77 -6.90
C GLN A 68 16.48 4.72 -7.78
N GLN A 69 16.60 3.44 -7.44
CA GLN A 69 15.89 2.37 -8.14
C GLN A 69 14.37 2.53 -8.00
N MET A 70 13.85 2.83 -6.81
CA MET A 70 12.42 3.12 -6.59
C MET A 70 11.93 4.25 -7.50
N ARG A 71 12.70 5.34 -7.68
CA ARG A 71 12.34 6.45 -8.59
C ARG A 71 12.13 6.02 -10.04
N THR A 72 12.78 4.93 -10.47
CA THR A 72 12.72 4.44 -11.86
C THR A 72 11.59 3.43 -12.11
N LEU A 73 10.85 3.03 -11.06
CA LEU A 73 9.77 2.06 -11.22
C LEU A 73 8.65 2.62 -12.14
N PRO A 74 8.07 1.78 -13.01
CA PRO A 74 6.91 2.18 -13.78
C PRO A 74 5.71 2.45 -12.86
N ARG A 75 4.95 3.52 -13.15
CA ARG A 75 3.68 3.82 -12.46
C ARG A 75 2.53 2.92 -12.93
N ALA A 76 2.58 2.53 -14.19
CA ALA A 76 1.70 1.55 -14.79
C ALA A 76 2.47 0.76 -15.86
N LEU A 77 2.06 -0.49 -16.09
CA LEU A 77 2.75 -1.42 -16.97
C LEU A 77 1.74 -2.34 -17.67
N CYS A 78 1.91 -2.52 -18.98
CA CYS A 78 1.37 -3.67 -19.70
C CYS A 78 2.55 -4.58 -20.07
N LEU A 79 2.42 -5.89 -19.84
CA LEU A 79 3.48 -6.84 -20.19
C LEU A 79 3.35 -7.23 -21.66
N PRO A 80 4.45 -7.40 -22.42
CA PRO A 80 4.36 -7.86 -23.81
C PRO A 80 3.59 -9.19 -23.99
N ALA A 81 3.68 -10.10 -23.02
CA ALA A 81 2.94 -11.37 -23.01
C ALA A 81 1.45 -11.23 -22.65
N ALA A 82 1.04 -10.08 -22.10
CA ALA A 82 -0.31 -9.79 -21.65
C ALA A 82 -0.66 -8.30 -21.96
N PRO A 83 -0.68 -7.90 -23.24
CA PRO A 83 -0.83 -6.49 -23.64
C PRO A 83 -2.22 -5.93 -23.32
N ASP A 84 -3.20 -6.81 -23.12
CA ASP A 84 -4.58 -6.53 -22.74
C ASP A 84 -4.80 -6.47 -21.22
N VAL A 85 -3.73 -6.61 -20.43
CA VAL A 85 -3.75 -6.46 -18.97
C VAL A 85 -2.91 -5.25 -18.56
N LEU A 86 -3.56 -4.30 -17.90
CA LEU A 86 -2.92 -3.13 -17.31
C LEU A 86 -2.66 -3.39 -15.83
N PHE A 87 -1.41 -3.25 -15.41
CA PHE A 87 -1.04 -3.26 -14.00
C PHE A 87 -0.72 -1.84 -13.53
N ALA A 88 -1.28 -1.44 -12.40
CA ALA A 88 -0.96 -0.18 -11.72
C ALA A 88 -1.03 -0.37 -10.21
N HIS A 89 -0.38 0.49 -9.41
CA HIS A 89 -0.53 0.39 -7.95
C HIS A 89 -1.96 0.76 -7.53
N ALA A 90 -2.45 1.92 -7.99
CA ALA A 90 -3.80 2.41 -7.74
C ALA A 90 -4.56 2.67 -9.04
N SER A 91 -4.09 3.60 -9.87
CA SER A 91 -4.59 3.86 -11.22
C SER A 91 -3.45 4.32 -12.15
N GLN A 92 -3.74 4.59 -13.44
CA GLN A 92 -2.76 5.25 -14.33
C GLN A 92 -2.61 6.74 -14.01
N ARG A 93 -3.66 7.38 -13.51
CA ARG A 93 -3.68 8.80 -13.17
C ARG A 93 -2.86 9.08 -11.91
N SER A 94 -3.00 8.27 -10.88
CA SER A 94 -2.34 8.48 -9.60
C SER A 94 -2.18 7.17 -8.83
N GLU A 95 -1.05 7.06 -8.13
CA GLU A 95 -0.76 6.03 -7.13
C GLU A 95 -1.59 6.17 -5.85
N ARG A 96 -2.50 7.16 -5.76
CA ARG A 96 -3.34 7.45 -4.58
C ARG A 96 -4.84 7.34 -4.86
N ASP A 97 -5.22 6.96 -6.08
CA ASP A 97 -6.62 6.81 -6.45
C ASP A 97 -7.26 5.64 -5.70
N SER A 98 -8.37 5.92 -5.02
CA SER A 98 -9.11 4.93 -4.25
C SER A 98 -10.32 4.44 -5.03
N ILE A 99 -10.40 3.12 -5.22
CA ILE A 99 -11.57 2.44 -5.79
C ILE A 99 -12.17 1.58 -4.70
N VAL A 100 -13.35 1.98 -4.23
CA VAL A 100 -14.15 1.28 -3.22
C VAL A 100 -15.46 0.78 -3.86
N MET A 101 -16.26 0.00 -3.13
CA MET A 101 -17.49 -0.60 -3.68
C MET A 101 -18.44 0.42 -4.31
N HIS A 102 -18.52 1.64 -3.76
CA HIS A 102 -19.42 2.70 -4.20
C HIS A 102 -18.76 3.76 -5.09
N THR A 103 -17.50 3.60 -5.52
CA THR A 103 -16.89 4.54 -6.49
C THR A 103 -17.70 4.52 -7.79
N PRO A 104 -18.24 5.65 -8.28
CA PRO A 104 -19.04 5.69 -9.51
C PRO A 104 -18.24 5.26 -10.73
N ALA A 105 -18.86 4.50 -11.65
CA ALA A 105 -18.18 4.08 -12.88
C ALA A 105 -17.79 5.24 -13.80
N THR A 106 -18.42 6.41 -13.63
CA THR A 106 -18.09 7.65 -14.34
C THR A 106 -16.70 8.20 -14.00
N GLU A 107 -16.09 7.78 -12.88
CA GLU A 107 -14.73 8.16 -12.49
C GLU A 107 -13.65 7.35 -13.22
N PHE A 108 -13.96 6.13 -13.67
CA PHE A 108 -12.97 5.20 -14.22
C PHE A 108 -12.27 5.69 -15.50
N PRO A 109 -12.93 6.39 -16.43
CA PRO A 109 -12.24 6.99 -17.58
C PRO A 109 -11.15 7.99 -17.18
N LEU A 110 -11.31 8.69 -16.05
CA LEU A 110 -10.30 9.63 -15.55
C LEU A 110 -9.15 8.89 -14.86
N MET A 111 -9.44 7.79 -14.16
CA MET A 111 -8.44 6.97 -13.47
C MET A 111 -7.58 6.15 -14.46
N PHE A 112 -8.18 5.71 -15.57
CA PHE A 112 -7.56 4.87 -16.59
C PHE A 112 -7.73 5.46 -18.00
N PRO A 113 -7.13 6.64 -18.26
CA PRO A 113 -7.31 7.33 -19.52
C PRO A 113 -6.73 6.51 -20.68
N HIS A 114 -7.49 6.45 -21.78
CA HIS A 114 -7.09 5.79 -23.04
C HIS A 114 -6.70 4.31 -22.92
N THR A 115 -7.14 3.62 -21.85
CA THR A 115 -6.83 2.20 -21.70
C THR A 115 -7.61 1.32 -22.67
N ASN A 116 -6.89 0.45 -23.37
CA ASN A 116 -7.46 -0.63 -24.18
C ASN A 116 -7.44 -1.97 -23.43
N ALA A 117 -7.00 -1.98 -22.17
CA ALA A 117 -6.94 -3.20 -21.37
C ALA A 117 -8.35 -3.70 -21.04
N THR A 118 -8.55 -5.01 -21.15
CA THR A 118 -9.78 -5.69 -20.73
C THR A 118 -9.72 -6.06 -19.25
N LEU A 119 -8.51 -6.25 -18.72
CA LEU A 119 -8.24 -6.42 -17.29
C LEU A 119 -7.34 -5.31 -16.76
N ILE A 120 -7.70 -4.77 -15.61
CA ILE A 120 -6.92 -3.78 -14.87
C ILE A 120 -6.64 -4.37 -13.50
N VAL A 121 -5.38 -4.64 -13.17
CA VAL A 121 -4.97 -5.23 -11.89
C VAL A 121 -4.29 -4.17 -11.04
N ARG A 122 -4.76 -4.01 -9.81
CA ARG A 122 -4.31 -2.99 -8.86
C ARG A 122 -4.20 -3.47 -7.42
N GLY A 123 -3.56 -2.66 -6.58
CA GLY A 123 -3.46 -2.81 -5.13
C GLY A 123 -4.10 -1.63 -4.39
N HIS A 124 -3.32 -0.97 -3.53
CA HIS A 124 -3.63 0.27 -2.81
C HIS A 124 -4.74 0.21 -1.73
N ASN A 125 -5.91 -0.38 -2.01
CA ASN A 125 -7.03 -0.38 -1.04
C ASN A 125 -6.98 -1.52 -0.01
N HIS A 126 -6.03 -2.44 -0.14
CA HIS A 126 -5.78 -3.58 0.76
C HIS A 126 -6.93 -4.58 0.91
N ALA A 127 -8.03 -4.41 0.17
CA ALA A 127 -9.18 -5.30 0.17
C ALA A 127 -9.37 -5.90 -1.23
N ALA A 128 -9.38 -7.23 -1.31
CA ALA A 128 -9.69 -7.95 -2.53
C ALA A 128 -11.07 -7.53 -3.07
N GLN A 129 -11.14 -7.14 -4.34
CA GLN A 129 -12.37 -6.64 -4.95
C GLN A 129 -12.32 -6.80 -6.46
N VAL A 130 -13.51 -6.94 -7.07
CA VAL A 130 -13.71 -6.80 -8.51
C VAL A 130 -14.75 -5.72 -8.78
N ARG A 131 -14.44 -4.78 -9.67
CA ARG A 131 -15.38 -3.80 -10.22
C ARG A 131 -15.54 -4.05 -11.72
N ILE A 132 -16.78 -4.00 -12.19
CA ILE A 132 -17.11 -4.09 -13.62
C ILE A 132 -17.20 -2.68 -14.17
N TRP A 133 -16.50 -2.44 -15.29
CA TRP A 133 -16.54 -1.19 -16.05
C TRP A 133 -16.76 -1.52 -17.52
N GLU A 134 -18.01 -1.44 -17.99
CA GLU A 134 -18.40 -1.87 -19.33
C GLU A 134 -17.99 -3.34 -19.58
N GLN A 135 -17.09 -3.57 -20.54
CA GLN A 135 -16.54 -4.89 -20.88
C GLN A 135 -15.18 -5.17 -20.20
N ARG A 136 -14.82 -4.37 -19.18
CA ARG A 136 -13.54 -4.47 -18.46
C ARG A 136 -13.76 -4.91 -17.01
N PHE A 137 -12.76 -5.55 -16.43
CA PHE A 137 -12.68 -5.82 -15.01
C PHE A 137 -11.54 -5.03 -14.37
N ILE A 138 -11.85 -4.33 -13.28
CA ILE A 138 -10.85 -3.74 -12.39
C ILE A 138 -10.74 -4.66 -11.17
N ILE A 139 -9.61 -5.32 -11.03
CA ILE A 139 -9.32 -6.32 -10.02
C ILE A 139 -8.34 -5.72 -9.01
N THR A 140 -8.80 -5.56 -7.77
CA THR A 140 -7.92 -5.22 -6.64
C THR A 140 -7.46 -6.52 -5.99
N ALA A 141 -6.14 -6.75 -5.94
CA ALA A 141 -5.53 -8.01 -5.53
C ALA A 141 -5.66 -8.32 -4.03
N GLY A 142 -5.91 -7.30 -3.20
CA GLY A 142 -5.81 -7.38 -1.73
C GLY A 142 -4.48 -6.84 -1.23
N ALA A 143 -3.99 -7.35 -0.11
CA ALA A 143 -2.69 -6.99 0.47
C ALA A 143 -1.93 -8.22 1.01
N ILE A 144 -0.61 -8.18 0.87
CA ILE A 144 0.29 -9.20 1.43
C ILE A 144 0.58 -8.92 2.91
N GLY A 145 0.93 -7.67 3.26
CA GLY A 145 1.46 -7.32 4.59
C GLY A 145 0.54 -6.50 5.50
N LEU A 146 -0.32 -5.63 4.95
CA LEU A 146 -1.27 -4.81 5.69
C LEU A 146 -2.69 -5.19 5.30
N HIS A 147 -3.28 -6.15 6.01
CA HIS A 147 -4.56 -6.74 5.65
C HIS A 147 -5.75 -5.83 5.94
N SER A 148 -6.80 -5.98 5.14
CA SER A 148 -8.10 -5.38 5.40
C SER A 148 -9.19 -6.45 5.20
N GLY A 149 -10.29 -6.33 5.93
CA GLY A 149 -11.42 -7.26 5.86
C GLY A 149 -11.41 -8.38 6.91
N GLY A 150 -10.63 -8.24 7.99
CA GLY A 150 -10.67 -9.14 9.15
C GLY A 150 -9.94 -10.47 8.96
N LEU A 151 -9.21 -10.63 7.87
CA LEU A 151 -8.47 -11.85 7.55
C LEU A 151 -6.96 -11.64 7.73
N ARG A 152 -6.37 -12.29 8.74
CA ARG A 152 -4.93 -12.24 9.07
C ARG A 152 -4.10 -13.15 8.14
N ALA A 153 -4.21 -12.96 6.82
CA ALA A 153 -3.54 -13.78 5.83
C ALA A 153 -3.25 -13.00 4.55
N ALA A 154 -2.11 -13.28 3.93
CA ALA A 154 -1.67 -12.61 2.71
C ALA A 154 -2.63 -12.88 1.55
N GLN A 155 -2.98 -11.84 0.79
CA GLN A 155 -3.88 -11.93 -0.35
C GLN A 155 -3.16 -11.54 -1.65
N TYR A 156 -3.38 -12.31 -2.70
CA TYR A 156 -2.95 -11.98 -4.05
C TYR A 156 -3.95 -12.49 -5.09
N VAL A 157 -3.78 -12.08 -6.34
CA VAL A 157 -4.56 -12.60 -7.46
C VAL A 157 -3.67 -13.40 -8.40
N LEU A 158 -4.15 -14.57 -8.81
CA LEU A 158 -3.58 -15.35 -9.89
C LEU A 158 -4.37 -15.05 -11.16
N LEU A 159 -3.68 -14.64 -12.23
CA LEU A 159 -4.27 -14.51 -13.56
C LEU A 159 -3.80 -15.68 -14.42
N GLU A 160 -4.74 -16.41 -15.02
CA GLU A 160 -4.45 -17.48 -15.95
C GLU A 160 -5.08 -17.16 -17.31
N ARG A 161 -4.26 -17.19 -18.37
CA ARG A 161 -4.74 -17.04 -19.74
C ARG A 161 -5.00 -18.42 -20.35
N ARG A 162 -6.27 -18.72 -20.64
CA ARG A 162 -6.68 -19.92 -21.39
C ARG A 162 -7.13 -19.50 -22.77
N GLN A 163 -6.37 -19.87 -23.79
CA GLN A 163 -6.58 -19.42 -25.18
C GLN A 163 -6.61 -17.88 -25.28
N SER A 164 -7.75 -17.30 -25.70
CA SER A 164 -7.97 -15.86 -25.84
C SER A 164 -8.66 -15.21 -24.63
N SER A 165 -8.90 -15.94 -23.55
CA SER A 165 -9.64 -15.46 -22.38
C SER A 165 -8.81 -15.52 -21.12
N TRP A 166 -9.06 -14.58 -20.21
CA TRP A 166 -8.46 -14.56 -18.88
C TRP A 166 -9.42 -15.09 -17.84
N THR A 167 -8.87 -15.85 -16.92
CA THR A 167 -9.50 -16.20 -15.64
C THR A 167 -8.67 -15.61 -14.52
N PHE A 168 -9.30 -15.27 -13.41
CA PHE A 168 -8.63 -14.72 -12.25
C PHE A 168 -9.17 -15.32 -10.97
N GLU A 169 -8.29 -15.57 -10.01
CA GLU A 169 -8.62 -16.17 -8.71
C GLU A 169 -7.90 -15.40 -7.61
N HIS A 170 -8.63 -14.98 -6.59
CA HIS A 170 -8.03 -14.43 -5.37
C HIS A 170 -7.59 -15.57 -4.47
N HIS A 171 -6.32 -15.55 -4.10
CA HIS A 171 -5.72 -16.52 -3.20
C HIS A 171 -5.44 -15.89 -1.85
N VAL A 172 -5.56 -16.73 -0.83
CA VAL A 172 -5.24 -16.41 0.57
C VAL A 172 -4.16 -17.38 1.03
N VAL A 173 -3.12 -16.85 1.67
CA VAL A 173 -2.01 -17.64 2.22
C VAL A 173 -1.76 -17.22 3.66
N GLU A 174 -1.92 -18.19 4.56
CA GLU A 174 -1.59 -18.03 5.97
C GLU A 174 -0.07 -17.84 6.15
N TYR A 175 0.30 -17.04 7.13
CA TYR A 175 1.69 -16.83 7.53
C TYR A 175 1.75 -16.61 9.04
N ASP A 176 2.95 -16.66 9.62
CA ASP A 176 3.15 -16.45 11.05
C ASP A 176 3.01 -14.95 11.41
N VAL A 177 1.76 -14.52 11.61
CA VAL A 177 1.41 -13.14 11.97
C VAL A 177 2.04 -12.77 13.31
N GLU A 178 2.10 -13.72 14.26
CA GLU A 178 2.69 -13.47 15.58
C GLU A 178 4.18 -13.16 15.48
N ARG A 179 4.91 -13.82 14.56
CA ARG A 179 6.29 -13.46 14.26
C ARG A 179 6.40 -12.05 13.71
N THR A 180 5.53 -11.65 12.79
CA THR A 180 5.50 -10.26 12.29
C THR A 180 5.23 -9.28 13.42
N LEU A 181 4.27 -9.54 14.30
CA LEU A 181 3.94 -8.67 15.43
C LEU A 181 5.10 -8.53 16.42
N ARG A 182 5.88 -9.59 16.68
CA ARG A 182 7.09 -9.51 17.52
C ARG A 182 8.13 -8.57 16.94
N ARG A 183 8.31 -8.53 15.61
CA ARG A 183 9.29 -7.66 14.95
C ARG A 183 9.07 -6.18 15.25
N PHE A 184 7.82 -5.74 15.43
CA PHE A 184 7.52 -4.34 15.82
C PHE A 184 8.24 -3.93 17.12
N THR A 185 8.41 -4.86 18.06
CA THR A 185 9.15 -4.60 19.31
C THR A 185 10.63 -4.92 19.15
N GLU A 186 10.97 -6.09 18.60
CA GLU A 186 12.37 -6.58 18.51
C GLU A 186 13.30 -5.64 17.73
N THR A 187 12.78 -4.95 16.72
CA THR A 187 13.60 -4.01 15.94
C THR A 187 13.69 -2.62 16.55
N GLY A 188 12.94 -2.32 17.62
CA GLY A 188 12.78 -0.95 18.15
C GLY A 188 11.81 -0.07 17.34
N TYR A 189 11.05 -0.66 16.42
CA TYR A 189 10.15 0.11 15.54
C TYR A 189 9.09 0.89 16.32
N LEU A 190 8.45 0.26 17.32
CA LEU A 190 7.41 0.93 18.13
C LEU A 190 7.96 2.12 18.91
N GLU A 191 9.19 2.01 19.42
CA GLU A 191 9.86 3.12 20.12
C GLU A 191 10.12 4.27 19.15
N ALA A 192 10.67 3.97 17.98
CA ALA A 192 11.01 4.98 16.98
C ALA A 192 9.80 5.65 16.32
N THR A 193 8.64 4.98 16.25
CA THR A 193 7.48 5.44 15.47
C THR A 193 6.24 5.77 16.30
N GLY A 194 6.26 5.49 17.61
CA GLY A 194 5.23 5.93 18.54
C GLY A 194 3.81 5.50 18.15
N VAL A 195 2.87 6.45 18.19
CA VAL A 195 1.44 6.19 17.89
C VAL A 195 1.24 5.63 16.49
N ALA A 196 1.99 6.13 15.49
CA ALA A 196 1.84 5.66 14.12
C ALA A 196 2.22 4.19 13.97
N GLY A 197 3.34 3.77 14.57
CA GLY A 197 3.74 2.36 14.57
C GLY A 197 2.77 1.45 15.30
N ARG A 198 2.21 1.90 16.44
CA ARG A 198 1.18 1.15 17.17
C ARG A 198 -0.10 0.97 16.35
N LEU A 199 -0.50 1.98 15.58
CA LEU A 199 -1.64 1.86 14.68
C LEU A 199 -1.38 0.82 13.60
N PHE A 200 -0.22 0.86 12.92
CA PHE A 200 0.13 -0.16 11.93
C PHE A 200 0.27 -1.57 12.51
N GLN A 201 0.86 -1.71 13.71
CA GLN A 201 0.91 -3.00 14.41
C GLN A 201 -0.50 -3.55 14.61
N ARG A 202 -1.42 -2.70 15.08
CA ARG A 202 -2.81 -3.07 15.29
C ARG A 202 -3.49 -3.44 13.97
N GLU A 203 -3.21 -2.75 12.87
CA GLU A 203 -3.77 -3.12 11.55
C GLU A 203 -3.46 -4.57 11.18
N ILE A 204 -2.22 -5.01 11.42
CA ILE A 204 -1.78 -6.39 11.16
C ILE A 204 -2.44 -7.37 12.15
N ASP A 205 -2.53 -6.98 13.42
CA ASP A 205 -3.11 -7.81 14.47
C ASP A 205 -4.59 -8.13 14.21
N ILE A 206 -5.39 -7.10 13.91
CA ILE A 206 -6.84 -7.25 13.71
C ILE A 206 -7.28 -7.29 12.24
N ALA A 207 -6.32 -7.29 11.30
CA ALA A 207 -6.56 -7.29 9.85
C ALA A 207 -7.56 -6.23 9.37
N THR A 208 -7.47 -5.01 9.95
CA THR A 208 -8.38 -3.90 9.68
C THR A 208 -7.62 -2.59 9.68
N LEU A 209 -7.89 -1.72 8.71
CA LEU A 209 -7.27 -0.38 8.64
C LEU A 209 -7.57 0.43 9.92
N GLN A 210 -6.54 1.05 10.49
CA GLN A 210 -6.58 1.85 11.72
C GLN A 210 -5.98 3.23 11.49
N TRP A 211 -4.86 3.31 10.75
CA TRP A 211 -4.15 4.55 10.43
C TRP A 211 -5.03 5.55 9.71
N LEU A 212 -5.64 5.14 8.60
CA LEU A 212 -6.44 6.05 7.78
C LEU A 212 -7.70 6.55 8.52
N PRO A 213 -8.52 5.69 9.19
CA PRO A 213 -9.61 6.16 10.03
C PRO A 213 -9.15 7.10 11.17
N PHE A 214 -8.04 6.76 11.84
CA PHE A 214 -7.47 7.60 12.90
C PHE A 214 -7.12 9.00 12.39
N MET A 215 -6.40 9.08 11.26
CA MET A 215 -6.01 10.37 10.68
C MET A 215 -7.20 11.15 10.12
N ARG A 216 -8.26 10.48 9.63
CA ARG A 216 -9.50 11.17 9.22
C ARG A 216 -10.23 11.80 10.40
N LEU A 217 -10.27 11.11 11.54
CA LEU A 217 -10.97 11.59 12.73
C LEU A 217 -10.18 12.66 13.49
N TYR A 218 -8.86 12.47 13.63
CA TYR A 218 -8.03 13.30 14.51
C TYR A 218 -6.96 14.12 13.79
N GLY A 219 -6.70 13.89 12.50
CA GLY A 219 -5.56 14.48 11.81
C GLY A 219 -5.54 16.01 11.82
N ALA A 220 -6.69 16.65 11.61
CA ALA A 220 -6.81 18.11 11.67
C ALA A 220 -6.54 18.66 13.08
N ALA A 221 -7.11 18.01 14.11
CA ALA A 221 -6.94 18.41 15.51
C ALA A 221 -5.49 18.17 16.01
N ILE A 222 -4.83 17.11 15.52
CA ILE A 222 -3.42 16.85 15.78
C ILE A 222 -2.57 17.95 15.12
N GLN A 223 -2.89 18.31 13.87
CA GLN A 223 -2.16 19.33 13.13
C GLN A 223 -2.32 20.74 13.74
N SER A 224 -3.49 21.07 14.29
CA SER A 224 -3.72 22.34 15.00
C SER A 224 -3.20 22.36 16.44
N GLY A 225 -2.75 21.21 16.96
CA GLY A 225 -2.27 21.08 18.34
C GLY A 225 -3.39 21.01 19.40
N GLU A 226 -4.65 20.86 18.98
CA GLU A 226 -5.81 20.70 19.87
C GLU A 226 -5.76 19.39 20.67
N ILE A 227 -5.14 18.34 20.12
CA ILE A 227 -4.99 17.04 20.77
C ILE A 227 -3.64 16.41 20.41
N THR A 228 -2.99 15.78 21.39
CA THR A 228 -1.79 14.98 21.13
C THR A 228 -2.16 13.67 20.45
N MET A 229 -1.21 13.06 19.72
CA MET A 229 -1.46 11.76 19.09
C MET A 229 -1.77 10.67 20.13
N GLU A 230 -1.16 10.73 21.31
CA GLU A 230 -1.38 9.78 22.41
C GLU A 230 -2.82 9.88 22.92
N ARG A 231 -3.30 11.10 23.18
CA ARG A 231 -4.67 11.33 23.66
C ARG A 231 -5.70 10.99 22.58
N ALA A 232 -5.39 11.24 21.32
CA ALA A 232 -6.22 10.82 20.21
C ALA A 232 -6.30 9.28 20.13
N LEU A 233 -5.19 8.57 20.34
CA LEU A 233 -5.15 7.10 20.29
C LEU A 233 -6.03 6.50 21.40
N GLU A 234 -5.94 7.02 22.62
CA GLU A 234 -6.79 6.58 23.74
C GLU A 234 -8.28 6.71 23.41
N ARG A 235 -8.70 7.83 22.80
CA ARG A 235 -10.09 8.03 22.39
C ARG A 235 -10.49 7.10 21.25
N PHE A 236 -9.60 6.91 20.27
CA PHE A 236 -9.85 6.04 19.13
C PHE A 236 -10.07 4.58 19.54
N GLN A 237 -9.36 4.10 20.56
CA GLN A 237 -9.47 2.73 21.07
C GLN A 237 -10.72 2.48 21.92
N GLN A 238 -11.47 3.52 22.28
CA GLN A 238 -12.72 3.42 23.04
C GLN A 238 -13.98 3.41 22.16
N LEU A 239 -13.82 3.59 20.84
CA LEU A 239 -14.89 3.51 19.84
C LEU A 239 -15.11 2.07 19.39
#